data_AF-A0A2T3FZB0-F1
#
_entry.id   AF-A0A2T3FZB0-F1
#
_cell.length_a   1.000
_cell.length_b   1.000
_cell.length_c   1.000
_cell.angle_alpha   90.00
_cell.angle_beta   90.00
_cell.angle_gamma   90.00
#
_symmetry.space_group_name_H-M   'P 1'
#
loop_
_entity.id
_entity.type
_entity.pdbx_description
1 polymer ?
#
loop_
_entity_poly.entity_id
_entity_poly.type
_entity_poly.pdbx_seq_one_letter_code
_entity_poly.pdbx_strand_id
1 'polypeptide(L)'
;MIIIANTGKRCLCRCIVSMEVIIGKEKNTLFEQGAVYDCVMKDRGNEILHYKVYGDEFSLSCTDKEFKQNFVLIQHKKTSR
;
A
#
# COMPACT_ATOMS: atom_id res chain seq x y z
N MET A 1 -7.73 -25.98 -9.73
CA MET A 1 -6.71 -25.32 -8.88
C MET A 1 -7.03 -23.83 -8.86
N ILE A 2 -7.77 -23.35 -7.86
CA ILE A 2 -8.04 -21.92 -7.71
C ILE A 2 -6.83 -21.33 -7.01
N ILE A 3 -6.02 -20.55 -7.73
CA ILE A 3 -4.93 -19.79 -7.13
C ILE A 3 -5.60 -18.63 -6.38
N ILE A 4 -5.75 -18.75 -5.06
CA ILE A 4 -6.27 -17.66 -4.21
C ILE A 4 -5.14 -16.63 -4.07
N ALA A 5 -4.93 -15.82 -5.11
CA ALA A 5 -3.89 -14.81 -5.14
C ALA A 5 -4.29 -13.62 -4.23
N ASN A 6 -3.51 -13.45 -3.15
CA ASN A 6 -3.65 -12.44 -2.09
C ASN A 6 -4.92 -12.52 -1.23
N THR A 7 -4.85 -13.30 -0.15
CA THR A 7 -5.70 -13.13 1.02
C THR A 7 -5.42 -11.77 1.67
N GLY A 8 -6.37 -10.84 1.60
CA GLY A 8 -6.29 -9.51 2.23
C GLY A 8 -7.42 -8.57 1.79
N LYS A 9 -7.75 -7.57 2.61
CA LYS A 9 -8.79 -6.58 2.32
C LYS A 9 -8.21 -5.53 1.36
N ARG A 10 -8.81 -5.39 0.18
CA ARG A 10 -8.44 -4.34 -0.78
C ARG A 10 -8.96 -2.99 -0.31
N CYS A 11 -8.11 -1.98 -0.41
CA CYS A 11 -8.33 -0.65 0.13
C CYS A 11 -7.72 0.41 -0.79
N LEU A 12 -8.05 1.67 -0.50
CA LEU A 12 -7.37 2.84 -1.03
C LEU A 12 -6.64 3.54 0.11
N CYS A 13 -5.41 3.96 -0.13
CA CYS A 13 -4.66 4.79 0.81
C CYS A 13 -4.10 6.04 0.12
N ARG A 14 -4.01 7.13 0.86
CA ARG A 14 -3.34 8.36 0.42
C ARG A 14 -1.93 8.39 0.96
N CYS A 15 -0.96 8.69 0.12
CA CYS A 15 0.39 8.99 0.55
C CYS A 15 0.43 10.36 1.23
N ILE A 16 1.04 10.46 2.41
CA ILE A 16 1.15 11.72 3.17
C ILE A 16 2.57 12.30 3.17
N VAL A 17 3.55 11.52 2.74
CA VAL A 17 4.96 11.93 2.62
C VAL A 17 5.53 11.32 1.34
N SER A 18 6.08 12.16 0.45
CA SER A 18 6.68 11.66 -0.80
C SER A 18 7.85 10.73 -0.49
N MET A 19 7.85 9.58 -1.16
CA MET A 19 8.94 8.61 -1.12
C MET A 19 9.74 8.71 -2.38
N GLU A 20 11.03 8.97 -2.24
CA GLU A 20 11.94 9.16 -3.37
C GLU A 20 13.08 8.16 -3.25
N VAL A 21 13.54 7.64 -4.38
CA VAL A 21 14.72 6.79 -4.48
C VAL A 21 15.72 7.42 -5.43
N ILE A 22 17.01 7.29 -5.10
CA ILE A 22 18.10 7.73 -5.96
C ILE A 22 18.73 6.50 -6.59
N ILE A 23 18.69 6.42 -7.93
CA ILE A 23 19.30 5.34 -8.70
C ILE A 23 20.38 5.96 -9.58
N GLY A 24 21.64 5.70 -9.25
CA GLY A 24 22.77 6.38 -9.88
C GLY A 24 22.73 7.90 -9.65
N LYS A 25 22.45 8.68 -10.70
CA LYS A 25 22.33 10.15 -10.63
C LYS A 25 20.88 10.64 -10.73
N GLU A 26 19.93 9.74 -10.92
CA GLU A 26 18.53 10.10 -11.12
C GLU A 26 17.75 9.96 -9.81
N LYS A 27 16.87 10.92 -9.56
CA LYS A 27 15.94 10.94 -8.45
C LYS A 27 14.56 10.56 -8.98
N ASN A 28 14.03 9.44 -8.52
CA ASN A 28 12.74 8.91 -8.92
C ASN A 28 11.77 8.96 -7.74
N THR A 29 10.57 9.48 -7.98
CA THR A 29 9.50 9.48 -6.99
C THR A 29 8.76 8.16 -7.07
N LEU A 30 8.78 7.39 -5.99
CA LEU A 30 8.01 6.16 -5.87
C LEU A 30 6.56 6.53 -5.51
N PHE A 31 6.35 7.12 -4.34
CA PHE A 31 5.02 7.54 -3.93
C PHE A 31 4.98 9.05 -3.80
N GLU A 32 3.99 9.68 -4.41
CA GLU A 32 3.82 11.13 -4.40
C GLU A 32 2.87 11.55 -3.27
N GLN A 33 3.28 12.52 -2.47
CA GLN A 33 2.44 13.07 -1.41
C GLN A 33 1.10 13.57 -1.98
N GLY A 34 0.00 13.16 -1.37
CA GLY A 34 -1.36 13.48 -1.78
C GLY A 34 -1.97 12.49 -2.78
N ALA A 35 -1.16 11.71 -3.50
CA ALA A 35 -1.64 10.72 -4.44
C ALA A 35 -2.32 9.54 -3.72
N VAL A 36 -3.29 8.93 -4.42
CA VAL A 36 -4.09 7.82 -3.92
C VAL A 36 -3.64 6.54 -4.60
N TYR A 37 -3.36 5.52 -3.80
CA TYR A 37 -2.85 4.24 -4.25
C TYR A 37 -3.76 3.10 -3.82
N ASP A 38 -3.78 2.06 -4.64
CA ASP A 38 -4.35 0.78 -4.28
C ASP A 38 -3.49 0.13 -3.19
N CYS A 39 -4.13 -0.42 -2.15
CA CYS A 39 -3.42 -1.19 -1.15
C CYS A 39 -4.21 -2.41 -0.66
N VAL A 40 -3.49 -3.38 -0.12
CA VAL A 40 -4.05 -4.57 0.50
C VAL A 40 -3.63 -4.60 1.95
N MET A 41 -4.59 -4.62 2.86
CA MET A 41 -4.39 -4.83 4.27
C MET A 41 -4.48 -6.33 4.55
N LYS A 42 -3.42 -6.91 5.13
CA LYS A 42 -3.41 -8.28 5.60
C LYS A 42 -3.60 -8.31 7.10
N ASP A 43 -4.73 -8.86 7.52
CA ASP A 43 -5.05 -9.08 8.92
C ASP A 43 -5.07 -10.57 9.25
N ARG A 44 -4.87 -10.89 10.53
CA ARG A 44 -5.10 -12.22 11.10
C ARG A 44 -5.97 -12.05 12.34
N GLY A 45 -7.29 -12.12 12.13
CA GLY A 45 -8.26 -11.80 13.17
C GLY A 45 -8.32 -10.29 13.41
N ASN A 46 -7.94 -9.85 14.62
CA ASN A 46 -7.97 -8.44 15.03
C ASN A 46 -6.62 -7.72 14.84
N GLU A 47 -5.56 -8.43 14.43
CA GLU A 47 -4.22 -7.87 14.29
C GLU A 47 -3.89 -7.64 12.81
N ILE A 48 -3.46 -6.41 12.50
CA ILE A 48 -2.96 -6.05 11.17
C ILE A 48 -1.50 -6.47 11.08
N LEU A 49 -1.21 -7.42 10.19
CA LEU A 49 0.13 -7.96 10.02
C LEU A 49 1.00 -7.04 9.16
N HIS A 50 0.51 -6.64 7.99
CA HIS A 50 1.22 -5.77 7.05
C HIS A 50 0.27 -5.22 5.99
N TYR A 51 0.75 -4.18 5.31
CA TYR A 51 0.13 -3.57 4.15
C TYR A 51 0.98 -3.84 2.91
N LYS A 52 0.33 -3.94 1.76
CA LYS A 52 0.97 -3.87 0.46
C LYS A 52 0.36 -2.73 -0.35
N VAL A 53 1.14 -1.69 -0.63
CA VAL A 53 0.73 -0.53 -1.44
C VAL A 53 1.27 -0.71 -2.86
N TYR A 54 0.42 -0.46 -3.86
CA TYR A 54 0.74 -0.62 -5.28
C TYR A 54 0.92 0.76 -5.90
N GLY A 55 2.15 1.06 -6.34
CA GLY A 55 2.43 2.15 -7.27
C GLY A 55 2.40 1.65 -8.71
N ASP A 56 2.75 2.52 -9.66
CA ASP A 56 2.66 2.22 -11.08
C ASP A 56 3.69 1.15 -11.52
N GLU A 57 4.92 1.25 -11.02
CA GLU A 57 6.03 0.36 -11.41
C GLU A 57 6.53 -0.57 -10.29
N PHE A 58 6.10 -0.35 -9.04
CA PHE A 58 6.56 -1.10 -7.87
C PHE A 58 5.45 -1.30 -6.85
N SER A 59 5.71 -2.18 -5.89
CA SER A 59 4.84 -2.37 -4.72
C SER A 59 5.64 -2.30 -3.44
N LEU A 60 5.13 -1.57 -2.45
CA LEU A 60 5.73 -1.45 -1.12
C LEU A 60 5.01 -2.37 -0.16
N SER A 61 5.74 -3.30 0.46
CA SER A 61 5.25 -4.07 1.60
C SER A 61 5.76 -3.41 2.87
N CYS A 62 4.87 -3.07 3.80
CA CYS A 62 5.21 -2.32 5.01
C CYS A 62 4.40 -2.79 6.22
N THR A 63 4.97 -2.62 7.40
CA THR A 63 4.29 -2.85 8.68
C THR A 63 3.20 -1.81 8.93
N ASP A 64 2.30 -2.04 9.89
CA ASP A 64 1.29 -1.04 10.27
C ASP A 64 1.91 0.29 10.73
N LYS A 65 3.05 0.23 11.43
CA LYS A 65 3.79 1.42 11.86
C LYS A 65 4.31 2.23 10.67
N GLU A 66 5.01 1.58 9.75
CA GLU A 66 5.55 2.23 8.55
C GLU A 66 4.44 2.75 7.65
N PHE A 67 3.35 1.99 7.52
CA PHE A 67 2.18 2.44 6.78
C PHE A 67 1.64 3.74 7.36
N LYS A 68 1.40 3.82 8.68
CA LYS A 68 0.86 5.03 9.34
C LYS A 68 1.80 6.24 9.30
N GLN A 69 3.11 6.03 9.13
CA GLN A 69 4.07 7.12 8.96
C GLN A 69 4.01 7.77 7.58
N ASN A 70 3.56 7.02 6.57
CA ASN A 70 3.70 7.40 5.16
C ASN A 70 2.38 7.45 4.39
N PHE A 71 1.36 6.79 4.89
CA PHE A 71 0.06 6.63 4.27
C PHE A 71 -1.08 6.73 5.29
N VAL A 72 -2.25 7.11 4.80
CA VAL A 72 -3.52 7.07 5.53
C VAL A 72 -4.53 6.24 4.74
N LEU A 73 -5.23 5.34 5.42
CA LEU A 73 -6.31 4.54 4.82
C LEU A 73 -7.51 5.46 4.54
N ILE A 74 -7.97 5.49 3.29
CA ILE A 74 -9.13 6.31 2.88
C ILE A 74 -10.40 5.46 2.91
N GLN A 75 -10.36 4.27 2.31
CA GLN A 75 -11.55 3.47 2.08
C GLN A 75 -11.19 1.98 1.94
N HIS A 76 -12.05 1.10 2.48
CA HIS A 76 -12.08 -0.30 2.09
C HIS A 76 -12.85 -0.45 0.77
N LYS A 77 -12.22 -1.01 -0.27
CA LYS A 77 -12.93 -1.36 -1.50
C LYS A 77 -13.90 -2.49 -1.14
N LYS A 78 -15.21 -2.24 -1.25
CA LYS A 78 -16.21 -3.30 -1.11
C LYS A 78 -15.94 -4.32 -2.22
N THR A 79 -15.55 -5.52 -1.86
CA THR A 79 -15.60 -6.64 -2.79
C THR A 79 -17.09 -6.88 -3.06
N SER A 80 -17.60 -6.50 -4.23
CA SER A 80 -18.91 -7.00 -4.66
C SER A 80 -18.84 -8.51 -4.63
N ARG A 81 -19.74 -9.12 -3.86
CA ARG A 81 -19.95 -10.57 -3.82
C ARG A 81 -20.51 -11.05 -5.15
#